data_AF-A0A1C5U9W7-F1
#
_entry.id   AF-A0A1C5U9W7-F1
#
_cell.length_a   1.000
_cell.length_b   1.000
_cell.length_c   1.000
_cell.angle_alpha   90.00
_cell.angle_beta   90.00
_cell.angle_gamma   90.00
#
_symmetry.space_group_name_H-M   'P 1'
#
loop_
_entity.id
_entity.type
_entity.pdbx_description
1 polymer ?
#
loop_
_entity_poly.entity_id
_entity_poly.type
_entity_poly.pdbx_seq_one_letter_code
_entity_poly.pdbx_strand_id
1 'polypeptide(L)'
;MDRKKEIIVAAYRDFTDRAVLLTNKAMSKPDRIREMIKGTLGKITKAEIIEQCPEIRQTTAQRALNELLKNNAIIKIGGGRYTSYVWNREND
;
A
#
# COMPACT_ATOMS: atom_id res chain seq x y z
N MET A 1 -23.79 -14.59 23.93
CA MET A 1 -23.40 -15.33 22.72
C MET A 1 -22.13 -14.71 22.09
N ASP A 2 -21.32 -14.02 22.91
CA ASP A 2 -20.46 -12.93 22.43
C ASP A 2 -18.98 -13.31 22.39
N ARG A 3 -18.50 -14.15 23.33
CA ARG A 3 -17.10 -14.57 23.37
C ARG A 3 -16.62 -15.35 22.14
N LYS A 4 -17.49 -16.14 21.50
CA LYS A 4 -17.10 -16.91 20.30
C LYS A 4 -16.85 -16.02 19.08
N LYS A 5 -17.58 -14.90 18.94
CA LYS A 5 -17.39 -13.95 17.84
C LYS A 5 -16.09 -13.18 18.00
N GLU A 6 -15.78 -12.75 19.22
CA GLU A 6 -14.52 -12.04 19.52
C GLU A 6 -13.29 -12.91 19.21
N ILE A 7 -13.34 -14.20 19.56
CA ILE A 7 -12.26 -15.15 19.26
C ILE A 7 -12.07 -15.31 17.75
N ILE A 8 -13.16 -15.40 16.97
CA ILE A 8 -13.08 -15.53 15.51
C ILE A 8 -12.51 -14.26 14.87
N VAL A 9 -12.96 -13.08 15.32
CA VAL A 9 -12.47 -11.78 14.80
C VAL A 9 -10.99 -11.59 15.13
N ALA A 10 -10.58 -11.89 16.37
CA ALA A 10 -9.18 -11.80 16.79
C ALA A 10 -8.31 -12.78 15.99
N ALA A 11 -8.75 -14.04 15.83
CA ALA A 11 -8.01 -15.04 15.06
C ALA A 11 -7.89 -14.65 13.57
N TYR A 12 -8.94 -14.08 12.98
CA TYR A 12 -8.90 -13.60 11.60
C TYR A 12 -7.92 -12.44 11.45
N ARG A 13 -7.94 -11.46 12.37
CA ARG A 13 -6.99 -10.34 12.37
C ARG A 13 -5.55 -10.82 12.55
N ASP A 14 -5.27 -11.65 13.55
CA ASP A 14 -3.93 -12.19 13.81
C ASP A 14 -3.37 -12.97 12.61
N PHE A 15 -4.24 -13.74 11.94
CA PHE A 15 -3.86 -14.47 10.74
C PHE A 15 -3.58 -13.52 9.58
N THR A 16 -4.45 -12.53 9.34
CA THR A 16 -4.24 -11.51 8.31
C THR A 16 -2.92 -10.76 8.54
N ASP A 17 -2.63 -10.35 9.77
CA ASP A 17 -1.42 -9.61 10.11
C ASP A 17 -0.15 -10.47 9.84
N ARG A 18 -0.16 -11.75 10.22
CA ARG A 18 0.94 -12.68 9.94
C ARG A 18 1.10 -12.99 8.45
N ALA A 19 -0.02 -13.17 7.74
CA ALA A 19 -0.02 -13.41 6.29
C ALA A 19 0.52 -12.19 5.53
N VAL A 20 0.15 -10.98 5.95
CA VAL A 20 0.67 -9.72 5.41
C VAL A 20 2.16 -9.60 5.69
N LEU A 21 2.63 -9.91 6.90
CA LEU A 21 4.06 -9.86 7.25
C LEU A 21 4.92 -10.84 6.44
N LEU A 22 4.45 -12.06 6.22
CA LEU A 22 5.14 -13.07 5.40
C LEU A 22 5.19 -12.67 3.92
N THR A 23 4.06 -12.22 3.38
CA THR A 23 3.98 -11.73 2.00
C THR A 23 4.89 -10.51 1.80
N ASN A 24 4.89 -9.57 2.74
CA ASN A 24 5.75 -8.39 2.69
C ASN A 24 7.23 -8.76 2.66
N LYS A 25 7.69 -9.77 3.41
CA LYS A 25 9.10 -10.22 3.40
C LYS A 25 9.54 -10.82 2.05
N ALA A 26 8.62 -11.43 1.30
CA ALA A 26 8.92 -12.01 -0.01
C ALA A 26 8.84 -10.99 -1.16
N MET A 27 8.13 -9.87 -0.96
CA MET A 27 7.94 -8.83 -1.98
C MET A 27 9.15 -7.92 -2.17
N SER A 28 9.38 -7.50 -3.41
CA SER A 28 10.36 -6.46 -3.72
C SER A 28 9.93 -5.10 -3.16
N LYS A 29 10.86 -4.15 -3.01
CA LYS A 29 10.53 -2.79 -2.53
C LYS A 29 9.47 -2.09 -3.41
N PRO A 30 9.54 -2.15 -4.76
CA PRO A 30 8.48 -1.64 -5.62
C PRO A 30 7.12 -2.31 -5.39
N ASP A 31 7.10 -3.64 -5.21
CA ASP A 31 5.84 -4.37 -5.00
C ASP A 31 5.19 -4.01 -3.66
N ARG A 32 5.98 -3.78 -2.61
CA ARG A 32 5.47 -3.26 -1.33
C ARG A 32 4.73 -1.93 -1.50
N ILE A 33 5.27 -1.02 -2.31
CA ILE A 33 4.61 0.27 -2.60
C ILE A 33 3.32 0.06 -3.38
N ARG A 34 3.33 -0.85 -4.37
CA ARG A 34 2.14 -1.20 -5.13
C ARG A 34 1.02 -1.69 -4.22
N GLU A 35 1.29 -2.69 -3.39
CA GLU A 35 0.28 -3.28 -2.50
C GLU A 35 -0.20 -2.30 -1.44
N MET A 36 0.69 -1.45 -0.91
CA MET A 36 0.30 -0.37 0.00
C MET A 36 -0.68 0.60 -0.66
N ILE A 37 -0.40 1.09 -1.87
CA ILE A 37 -1.31 2.02 -2.56
C ILE A 37 -2.63 1.32 -2.90
N LYS A 38 -2.60 0.05 -3.33
CA LYS A 38 -3.79 -0.76 -3.62
C LYS A 38 -4.69 -0.98 -2.39
N GLY A 39 -4.07 -1.16 -1.23
CA GLY A 39 -4.74 -1.31 0.06
C GLY A 39 -5.19 0.01 0.71
N THR A 40 -4.69 1.16 0.23
CA THR A 40 -5.06 2.47 0.79
C THR A 40 -6.48 2.87 0.36
N LEU A 41 -7.31 3.24 1.33
CA LEU A 41 -8.62 3.81 1.08
C LEU A 41 -8.48 5.30 0.74
N GLY A 42 -8.59 5.64 -0.54
CA GLY A 42 -8.51 7.01 -1.03
C GLY A 42 -7.12 7.38 -1.54
N LYS A 43 -6.71 8.63 -1.28
CA LYS A 43 -5.46 9.20 -1.79
C LYS A 43 -4.31 9.02 -0.81
N ILE A 44 -3.11 8.80 -1.35
CA ILE A 44 -1.87 8.72 -0.58
C ILE A 44 -0.78 9.58 -1.20
N THR A 45 -0.02 10.27 -0.37
CA THR A 45 1.11 11.11 -0.76
C THR A 45 2.41 10.32 -0.74
N LYS A 46 3.44 10.81 -1.44
CA LYS A 46 4.77 10.21 -1.35
C LYS A 46 5.34 10.21 0.08
N ALA A 47 5.01 11.23 0.87
CA ALA A 47 5.46 11.33 2.26
C ALA A 47 4.86 10.21 3.12
N GLU A 48 3.55 9.97 3.00
CA GLU A 48 2.87 8.87 3.70
C GLU A 48 3.41 7.50 3.26
N ILE A 49 3.73 7.31 1.97
CA ILE A 49 4.38 6.09 1.47
C ILE A 49 5.73 5.86 2.18
N ILE A 50 6.54 6.91 2.34
CA ILE A 50 7.86 6.83 3.00
C ILE A 50 7.70 6.58 4.51
N GLU A 51 6.71 7.20 5.14
CA GLU A 51 6.40 7.01 6.56
C GLU A 51 5.98 5.56 6.86
N GLN A 52 5.18 4.97 5.99
CA GLN A 52 4.74 3.57 6.12
C GLN A 52 5.80 2.54 5.70
N CYS A 53 6.81 2.96 4.92
CA CYS A 53 7.91 2.10 4.44
C CYS A 53 9.28 2.77 4.65
N PRO A 54 9.72 2.97 5.90
CA PRO A 54 10.93 3.73 6.22
C PRO A 54 12.23 3.07 5.70
N GLU A 55 12.21 1.77 5.39
CA GLU A 55 13.33 1.03 4.80
C GLU A 55 13.51 1.27 3.29
N ILE A 56 12.52 1.90 2.65
CA ILE A 56 12.53 2.21 1.23
C ILE A 56 13.11 3.61 1.03
N ARG A 57 14.18 3.69 0.23
CA ARG A 57 14.79 4.97 -0.12
C ARG A 57 13.80 5.79 -0.97
N GLN A 58 13.79 7.12 -0.78
CA GLN A 58 12.92 8.02 -1.53
C GLN A 58 13.06 7.85 -3.06
N THR A 59 14.27 7.61 -3.55
CA THR A 59 14.54 7.38 -4.97
C THR A 59 13.90 6.09 -5.49
N THR A 60 13.90 5.04 -4.68
CA THR A 60 13.18 3.78 -4.98
C THR A 60 11.68 4.02 -5.00
N ALA A 61 11.15 4.77 -4.03
CA ALA A 61 9.73 5.10 -3.99
C ALA A 61 9.29 5.92 -5.22
N GLN A 62 10.10 6.89 -5.63
CA GLN A 62 9.83 7.68 -6.82
C GLN A 62 9.86 6.84 -8.10
N ARG A 63 10.79 5.89 -8.22
CA ARG A 63 10.86 4.96 -9.37
C ARG A 63 9.62 4.07 -9.45
N ALA A 64 9.23 3.46 -8.32
CA ALA A 64 8.02 2.65 -8.26
C ALA A 64 6.76 3.44 -8.65
N LEU A 65 6.61 4.66 -8.12
CA LEU A 65 5.50 5.54 -8.50
C LEU A 65 5.49 5.86 -10.01
N ASN A 66 6.66 6.12 -10.61
CA ASN A 66 6.75 6.38 -12.05
C ASN A 66 6.35 5.17 -12.89
N GLU A 67 6.76 3.96 -12.48
CA GLU A 67 6.37 2.71 -13.16
C GLU A 67 4.88 2.44 -13.03
N LEU A 68 4.30 2.63 -11.83
CA LEU A 68 2.87 2.46 -11.60
C LEU A 68 2.03 3.46 -12.42
N LEU A 69 2.49 4.71 -12.56
CA LEU A 69 1.85 5.69 -13.44
C LEU A 69 1.96 5.29 -14.91
N LYS A 70 3.15 4.86 -15.35
CA LYS A 70 3.39 4.41 -16.73
C LYS A 70 2.47 3.25 -17.12
N ASN A 71 2.24 2.34 -16.17
CA ASN A 71 1.38 1.17 -16.36
C ASN A 71 -0.09 1.46 -16.06
N ASN A 72 -0.46 2.71 -15.80
CA ASN A 72 -1.80 3.16 -15.47
C ASN A 72 -2.43 2.45 -14.24
N ALA A 73 -1.59 1.89 -13.35
CA ALA A 73 -2.02 1.19 -12.13
C ALA A 73 -2.45 2.17 -11.02
N ILE A 74 -1.91 3.39 -11.05
CA ILE A 74 -2.29 4.49 -10.15
C ILE A 74 -2.60 5.74 -10.95
N ILE A 75 -3.44 6.60 -10.40
CA ILE A 75 -3.79 7.90 -10.97
C ILE A 75 -3.15 8.98 -10.08
N LYS A 76 -2.43 9.92 -10.69
CA LYS A 76 -1.87 11.08 -10.00
C LYS A 76 -2.95 12.15 -9.83
N ILE A 77 -3.10 12.65 -8.61
CA ILE A 77 -4.01 13.73 -8.25
C ILE A 77 -3.19 14.95 -7.79
N GLY A 78 -3.46 16.11 -8.40
CA GLY A 78 -2.77 17.37 -8.09
C GLY A 78 -1.34 17.48 -8.66
N GLY A 79 -0.55 18.39 -8.10
CA GLY A 79 0.83 18.67 -8.53
C GLY A 79 1.66 19.40 -7.47
N GLY A 80 2.98 19.35 -7.61
CA GLY A 80 3.92 19.97 -6.67
C GLY A 80 3.76 19.42 -5.25
N ARG A 81 3.64 20.34 -4.27
CA ARG A 81 3.49 20.03 -2.84
C ARG A 81 2.24 19.21 -2.51
N TYR A 82 1.21 19.27 -3.34
CA TYR A 82 -0.08 18.59 -3.11
C TYR A 82 -0.25 17.31 -3.94
N THR A 83 0.85 16.77 -4.48
CA THR A 83 0.80 15.53 -5.27
C THR A 83 0.37 14.36 -4.38
N SER A 84 -0.67 13.67 -4.82
CA SER A 84 -1.14 12.41 -4.22
C SER A 84 -1.48 11.40 -5.31
N TYR A 85 -1.71 10.16 -4.92
CA TYR A 85 -1.94 9.03 -5.80
C TYR A 85 -3.14 8.23 -5.31
N VAL A 86 -3.95 7.73 -6.23
CA VAL A 86 -5.03 6.79 -5.95
C VAL A 86 -4.84 5.54 -6.78
N TRP A 87 -5.23 4.37 -6.25
CA TRP A 87 -5.24 3.15 -7.03
C TRP A 87 -6.26 3.26 -8.19
N ASN A 88 -5.85 2.88 -9.40
CA ASN A 88 -6.76 2.82 -10.53
C ASN A 88 -7.60 1.55 -10.48
N ARG A 89 -8.82 1.64 -9.93
CA ARG A 89 -9.75 0.51 -9.81
C ARG A 89 -10.33 0.06 -11.17
N GLU A 90 -10.23 0.88 -12.21
CA GLU A 90 -10.71 0.54 -13.55
C GLU A 90 -9.70 -0.33 -14.33
N ASN A 91 -8.47 -0.48 -13.81
CA ASN A 91 -7.37 -1.21 -14.44
C ASN A 91 -6.92 -2.44 -13.62
N ASP A 92 -7.79 -2.94 -12.72
CA ASP A 92 -7.54 -4.10 -11.85
C ASP A 92 -8.29 -5.35 -12.32
#